data_AF-A0A7D9KEI8-F1
#
_entry.id   AF-A0A7D9KEI8-F1
#
_cell.length_a   1.000
_cell.length_b   1.000
_cell.length_c   1.000
_cell.angle_alpha   90.00
_cell.angle_beta   90.00
_cell.angle_gamma   90.00
#
_symmetry.space_group_name_H-M   'P 1'
#
loop_
_entity.id
_entity.type
_entity.pdbx_description
1 polymer ?
#
loop_
_entity_poly.entity_id
_entity_poly.type
_entity_poly.pdbx_seq_one_letter_code
_entity_poly.pdbx_strand_id
1 'polypeptide(L)'
;MGSSTQTGIIPRLCDDMFERISNNEDENISFKVEVSYIEIYNEKVRDLLNPSGGKQTLKVREHKVTGPYVDGLTKLVVSSFQDIDSLMIEGNKSRTVAATNMNSESSRSHAVFNIVLTLAEFDEETQ
;
A
#
# COMPACT_ATOMS: atom_id res chain seq x y z
N MET A 1 5.77 -7.62 7.73
CA MET A 1 5.67 -8.95 7.11
C MET A 1 5.58 -10.06 8.15
N GLY A 2 6.52 -10.17 9.09
CA GLY A 2 6.56 -11.33 10.00
C GLY A 2 7.32 -12.50 9.37
N SER A 3 7.50 -13.58 10.11
CA SER A 3 8.01 -14.84 9.56
C SER A 3 6.83 -15.71 9.08
N SER A 4 7.13 -16.78 8.33
CA SER A 4 6.13 -17.80 7.98
C SER A 4 5.45 -18.43 9.21
N THR A 5 6.10 -18.36 10.38
CA THR A 5 5.59 -18.87 11.65
C THR A 5 4.94 -17.80 12.54
N GLN A 6 5.15 -16.51 12.25
CA GLN A 6 4.63 -15.40 13.03
C GLN A 6 4.25 -14.23 12.11
N THR A 7 2.96 -14.13 11.80
CA THR A 7 2.42 -13.03 10.99
C THR A 7 2.69 -11.68 11.66
N GLY A 8 3.16 -10.71 10.87
CA GLY A 8 3.43 -9.36 11.35
C GLY A 8 2.15 -8.50 11.47
N ILE A 9 2.32 -7.23 11.85
CA ILE A 9 1.19 -6.32 12.03
C ILE A 9 0.38 -6.06 10.75
N ILE A 10 1.05 -5.90 9.59
CA ILE A 10 0.39 -5.61 8.31
C ILE A 10 -0.58 -6.73 7.91
N PRO A 11 -0.16 -8.02 7.81
CA PRO A 11 -1.10 -9.07 7.44
C PRO A 11 -2.22 -9.25 8.46
N ARG A 12 -1.94 -9.12 9.76
CA ARG A 12 -2.99 -9.17 10.81
C ARG A 12 -4.01 -8.04 10.68
N LEU A 13 -3.55 -6.82 10.40
CA LEU A 13 -4.41 -5.67 10.17
C LEU A 13 -5.30 -5.88 8.95
N CYS A 14 -4.73 -6.39 7.85
CA CYS A 14 -5.47 -6.59 6.61
C CYS A 14 -6.54 -7.69 6.77
N ASP A 15 -6.22 -8.77 7.48
CA ASP A 15 -7.15 -9.86 7.77
C ASP A 15 -8.35 -9.36 8.59
N ASP A 16 -8.10 -8.72 9.75
CA ASP A 16 -9.15 -8.14 10.60
C ASP A 16 -9.95 -7.03 9.87
N MET A 17 -9.29 -6.22 9.05
CA MET A 17 -9.97 -5.18 8.26
C MET A 17 -10.95 -5.78 7.25
N PHE A 18 -10.52 -6.78 6.47
CA PHE A 18 -11.41 -7.41 5.48
C PHE A 18 -12.49 -8.27 6.12
N GLU A 19 -12.21 -8.93 7.26
CA GLU A 19 -13.21 -9.64 8.05
C GLU A 19 -14.33 -8.67 8.48
N ARG A 20 -13.99 -7.49 9.00
CA ARG A 20 -14.97 -6.47 9.40
C ARG A 20 -15.75 -5.90 8.22
N ILE A 21 -15.10 -5.68 7.08
CA ILE A 21 -15.77 -5.24 5.86
C ILE A 21 -16.78 -6.30 5.40
N SER A 22 -16.42 -7.59 5.43
CA SER A 22 -17.33 -8.67 5.02
C SER A 22 -18.49 -8.91 5.99
N ASN A 23 -18.29 -8.60 7.27
CA ASN A 23 -19.32 -8.74 8.31
C ASN A 23 -20.23 -7.51 8.42
N ASN A 24 -20.02 -6.47 7.60
CA ASN A 24 -20.90 -5.31 7.58
C ASN A 24 -22.18 -5.62 6.80
N GLU A 25 -23.30 -5.71 7.51
CA GLU A 25 -24.63 -5.99 6.93
C GLU A 25 -25.38 -4.71 6.49
N ASP A 26 -24.80 -3.52 6.70
CA ASP A 26 -25.42 -2.26 6.29
C ASP A 26 -25.31 -2.05 4.78
N GLU A 27 -26.43 -2.22 4.08
CA GLU A 27 -26.53 -2.06 2.62
C GLU A 27 -26.32 -0.61 2.15
N ASN A 28 -26.46 0.37 3.05
CA ASN A 28 -26.20 1.78 2.73
C ASN A 28 -24.71 2.10 2.76
N ILE A 29 -23.86 1.22 3.29
CA ILE A 29 -22.43 1.46 3.41
C ILE A 29 -21.66 0.67 2.36
N SER A 30 -20.85 1.38 1.58
CA SER A 30 -19.90 0.79 0.65
C SER A 30 -18.46 1.10 1.07
N PHE A 31 -17.58 0.12 0.88
CA PHE A 31 -16.16 0.23 1.22
C PHE A 31 -15.30 0.17 -0.03
N LYS A 32 -14.27 1.02 -0.08
CA LYS A 32 -13.21 0.96 -1.08
C LYS A 32 -11.86 0.95 -0.39
N VAL A 33 -11.05 -0.06 -0.67
CA VAL A 33 -9.69 -0.20 -0.13
C VAL A 33 -8.69 0.04 -1.24
N GLU A 34 -7.79 1.00 -1.03
CA GLU A 34 -6.68 1.31 -1.93
C GLU A 34 -5.35 1.14 -1.20
N VAL A 35 -4.36 0.57 -1.89
CA VAL A 35 -3.02 0.38 -1.34
C VAL A 35 -1.95 1.03 -2.22
N SER A 36 -0.88 1.48 -1.57
CA SER A 36 0.32 1.98 -2.21
C SER A 36 1.55 1.56 -1.41
N TYR A 37 2.67 1.31 -2.09
CA TYR A 37 3.89 0.85 -1.44
C TYR A 37 5.10 1.56 -2.02
N ILE A 38 5.82 2.29 -1.17
CA ILE A 38 7.01 3.04 -1.59
C ILE A 38 8.25 2.62 -0.82
N GLU A 39 9.39 2.77 -1.48
CA GLU A 39 10.70 2.78 -0.86
C GLU A 39 11.27 4.20 -0.90
N ILE A 40 11.84 4.64 0.21
CA ILE A 40 12.65 5.85 0.32
C ILE A 40 14.08 5.42 0.57
N TYR A 41 14.95 5.72 -0.38
CA TYR A 41 16.37 5.40 -0.31
C TYR A 41 17.20 6.54 -0.86
N ASN A 42 18.17 7.02 -0.07
CA ASN A 42 19.05 8.13 -0.46
C ASN A 42 18.25 9.35 -0.97
N GLU A 43 17.22 9.76 -0.20
CA GLU A 43 16.29 10.86 -0.54
C GLU A 43 15.50 10.68 -1.84
N LYS A 44 15.49 9.47 -2.42
CA LYS A 44 14.75 9.13 -3.63
C LYS A 44 13.58 8.22 -3.30
N VAL A 45 12.38 8.63 -3.74
CA VAL A 45 11.16 7.83 -3.62
C VAL A 45 11.02 6.93 -4.84
N ARG A 46 10.69 5.67 -4.61
CA ARG A 46 10.39 4.68 -5.66
C ARG A 46 9.08 4.01 -5.37
N ASP A 47 8.35 3.70 -6.43
CA ASP A 47 7.14 2.90 -6.37
C ASP A 47 7.49 1.41 -6.44
N LEU A 48 7.12 0.67 -5.39
CA LEU A 48 7.37 -0.78 -5.32
C LEU A 48 6.29 -1.59 -6.05
N LEU A 49 5.14 -1.00 -6.38
CA LEU A 49 4.03 -1.67 -7.08
C LEU A 49 3.97 -1.36 -8.58
N ASN A 50 4.90 -0.56 -9.10
CA ASN A 50 4.92 -0.25 -10.52
C ASN A 50 5.39 -1.46 -11.35
N PRO A 51 4.53 -2.04 -12.21
CA PRO A 51 4.86 -3.25 -12.98
C PRO A 51 5.95 -3.01 -14.03
N SER A 52 6.22 -1.75 -14.39
CA SER A 52 7.29 -1.41 -15.34
C SER A 52 8.69 -1.63 -14.76
N GLY A 53 8.81 -1.98 -13.46
CA GLY A 53 10.10 -2.23 -12.80
C GLY A 53 11.05 -1.04 -12.87
N GLY A 54 10.52 0.15 -13.15
CA GLY A 54 11.31 1.31 -13.46
C GLY A 54 12.01 1.81 -12.21
N LYS A 55 13.34 1.93 -12.25
CA LYS A 55 14.16 2.67 -11.25
C LYS A 55 13.84 4.18 -11.22
N GLN A 56 12.71 4.58 -11.77
CA GLN A 56 12.29 5.96 -11.88
C GLN A 56 12.01 6.48 -10.48
N THR A 57 12.71 7.55 -10.14
CA THR A 57 12.46 8.27 -8.90
C THR A 57 11.19 9.09 -9.06
N LEU A 58 10.23 8.90 -8.16
CA LEU A 58 9.03 9.72 -8.08
C LEU A 58 9.32 11.03 -7.37
N LYS A 59 8.61 12.09 -7.77
CA LYS A 59 8.78 13.43 -7.18
C LYS A 59 7.83 13.59 -6.00
N VAL A 60 8.34 14.08 -4.89
CA VAL A 60 7.51 14.54 -3.77
C VAL A 60 7.06 15.98 -4.06
N ARG A 61 5.77 16.23 -3.94
CA ARG A 61 5.14 17.55 -4.13
C ARG A 61 4.26 17.88 -2.94
N GLU A 62 3.81 19.12 -2.86
CA GLU A 62 2.94 19.59 -1.79
C GLU A 62 1.66 20.19 -2.37
N HIS A 63 0.52 19.73 -1.87
CA HIS A 63 -0.78 20.28 -2.20
C HIS A 63 -1.26 21.20 -1.07
N LYS A 64 -1.85 22.35 -1.42
CA LYS A 64 -2.18 23.43 -0.46
C LYS A 64 -3.10 23.00 0.69
N VAL A 65 -3.94 21.98 0.49
CA VAL A 65 -4.93 21.53 1.47
C VAL A 65 -4.58 20.18 2.08
N THR A 66 -4.09 19.24 1.28
CA THR A 66 -3.87 17.85 1.69
C THR A 66 -2.42 17.56 2.08
N GLY A 67 -1.52 18.53 1.94
CA GLY A 67 -0.12 18.40 2.32
C GLY A 67 0.74 17.62 1.30
N PRO A 68 1.86 17.03 1.74
CA PRO A 68 2.82 16.38 0.87
C PRO A 68 2.28 15.08 0.26
N TYR A 69 2.58 14.85 -1.02
CA TYR A 69 2.20 13.65 -1.75
C TYR A 69 3.27 13.26 -2.77
N VAL A 70 3.22 11.99 -3.21
CA VAL A 70 4.14 11.45 -4.21
C VAL A 70 3.46 11.50 -5.58
N ASP A 71 4.03 12.28 -6.49
CA ASP A 71 3.54 12.45 -7.86
C ASP A 71 3.84 11.19 -8.69
N GLY A 72 2.80 10.62 -9.30
CA GLY A 72 2.89 9.39 -10.10
C GLY A 72 2.94 8.09 -9.28
N LEU A 73 2.59 8.12 -7.99
CA LEU A 73 2.50 6.92 -7.16
C LEU A 73 1.30 6.04 -7.58
N THR A 74 1.56 4.77 -7.85
CA THR A 74 0.52 3.79 -8.14
C THR A 74 -0.33 3.53 -6.91
N LYS A 75 -1.65 3.63 -7.08
CA LYS A 75 -2.66 3.25 -6.09
C LYS A 75 -3.49 2.12 -6.68
N LEU A 76 -3.51 0.98 -6.02
CA LEU A 76 -4.23 -0.20 -6.49
C LEU A 76 -5.44 -0.45 -5.59
N VAL A 77 -6.59 -0.70 -6.21
CA VAL A 77 -7.79 -1.14 -5.50
C VAL A 77 -7.63 -2.62 -5.20
N VAL A 78 -7.92 -3.00 -3.95
CA VAL A 78 -7.83 -4.38 -3.47
C VAL A 78 -9.16 -4.79 -2.86
N SER A 79 -9.55 -6.06 -3.05
CA SER A 79 -10.83 -6.59 -2.57
C SER A 79 -10.66 -7.70 -1.53
N SER A 80 -9.42 -8.16 -1.30
CA SER A 80 -9.13 -9.21 -0.36
C SER A 80 -7.74 -9.07 0.28
N PHE A 81 -7.54 -9.76 1.41
CA PHE A 81 -6.22 -9.92 2.00
C PHE A 81 -5.22 -10.56 1.01
N GLN A 82 -5.68 -11.52 0.20
CA GLN A 82 -4.84 -12.22 -0.78
C GLN A 82 -4.27 -11.27 -1.84
N ASP A 83 -5.03 -10.25 -2.25
CA ASP A 83 -4.55 -9.21 -3.17
C ASP A 83 -3.41 -8.42 -2.53
N ILE A 84 -3.59 -8.00 -1.27
CA ILE A 84 -2.57 -7.26 -0.52
C ILE A 84 -1.31 -8.10 -0.33
N ASP A 85 -1.44 -9.38 0.03
CA ASP A 85 -0.29 -10.27 0.24
C ASP A 85 0.51 -10.45 -1.06
N SER A 86 -0.18 -10.63 -2.18
CA SER A 86 0.44 -10.71 -3.51
C SER A 86 1.23 -9.44 -3.86
N LEU A 87 0.61 -8.27 -3.64
CA LEU A 87 1.26 -6.97 -3.87
C LEU A 87 2.43 -6.72 -2.93
N MET A 88 2.36 -7.17 -1.68
CA MET A 88 3.50 -7.10 -0.77
C MET A 88 4.64 -7.99 -1.27
N ILE A 89 4.38 -9.24 -1.65
CA ILE A 89 5.40 -10.16 -2.16
C ILE A 89 6.11 -9.54 -3.37
N GLU A 90 5.34 -8.98 -4.30
CA GLU A 90 5.88 -8.32 -5.49
C GLU A 90 6.70 -7.08 -5.15
N GLY A 91 6.19 -6.21 -4.29
CA GLY A 91 6.92 -5.02 -3.84
C GLY A 91 8.23 -5.35 -3.12
N ASN A 92 8.27 -6.43 -2.35
CA ASN A 92 9.50 -6.87 -1.68
C ASN A 92 10.53 -7.49 -2.64
N LYS A 93 10.06 -8.16 -3.71
CA LYS A 93 10.95 -8.59 -4.80
C LYS A 93 11.57 -7.39 -5.51
N SER A 94 10.75 -6.38 -5.84
CA SER A 94 11.20 -5.13 -6.47
C SER A 94 12.26 -4.42 -5.61
N ARG A 95 12.02 -4.36 -4.29
CA ARG A 95 12.96 -3.83 -3.30
C ARG A 95 14.31 -4.56 -3.30
N THR A 96 14.29 -5.88 -3.45
CA THR A 96 15.50 -6.72 -3.43
C THR A 96 16.36 -6.52 -4.68
N VAL A 97 15.75 -6.32 -5.87
CA VAL A 97 16.47 -6.12 -7.15
C VAL A 97 17.22 -4.79 -7.21
N ALA A 98 16.79 -3.77 -6.46
CA ALA A 98 17.52 -2.52 -6.32
C ALA A 98 18.89 -2.70 -5.64
N ALA A 99 19.02 -3.72 -4.79
CA ALA A 99 20.25 -4.06 -4.10
C ALA A 99 21.14 -4.90 -5.02
N THR A 100 22.13 -4.28 -5.65
CA THR A 100 23.16 -5.01 -6.40
C THR A 100 23.96 -5.91 -5.46
N ASN A 101 23.64 -7.21 -5.43
CA ASN A 101 24.36 -8.45 -5.02
C ASN A 101 25.47 -8.43 -3.93
N MET A 102 25.69 -7.34 -3.19
CA MET A 102 26.85 -7.15 -2.31
C MET A 102 26.54 -6.35 -1.03
N ASN A 103 25.30 -5.88 -0.80
CA ASN A 103 24.93 -5.12 0.41
C ASN A 103 23.52 -5.48 0.91
N SER A 104 23.39 -5.67 2.23
CA SER A 104 22.11 -5.76 2.95
C SER A 104 21.48 -4.37 3.11
N GLU A 105 20.94 -3.85 2.01
CA GLU A 105 20.44 -2.47 1.84
C GLU A 105 19.16 -2.15 2.65
N SER A 106 18.44 -3.16 3.14
CA SER A 106 17.20 -2.98 3.91
C SER A 106 17.36 -2.18 5.21
N SER A 107 18.59 -2.03 5.72
CA SER A 107 18.93 -1.21 6.90
C SER A 107 18.99 0.29 6.61
N ARG A 108 19.16 0.68 5.34
CA ARG A 108 19.35 2.07 4.91
C ARG A 108 18.21 2.61 4.07
N SER A 109 17.25 1.77 3.69
CA SER A 109 16.02 2.19 3.02
C SER A 109 14.81 2.08 3.95
N HIS A 110 13.94 3.08 3.86
CA HIS A 110 12.64 3.06 4.53
C HIS A 110 11.59 2.52 3.56
N ALA A 111 10.69 1.68 4.05
CA ALA A 111 9.55 1.19 3.28
C ALA A 111 8.26 1.67 3.93
N VAL A 112 7.39 2.28 3.14
CA VAL A 112 6.10 2.81 3.61
C VAL A 112 4.99 2.12 2.82
N PHE A 113 4.27 1.24 3.52
CA PHE A 113 3.05 0.63 3.01
C PHE A 113 1.86 1.44 3.53
N ASN A 114 1.02 1.92 2.62
CA ASN A 114 -0.10 2.78 2.93
C ASN A 114 -1.40 2.15 2.44
N ILE A 115 -2.39 2.10 3.33
CA ILE A 115 -3.74 1.61 3.06
C ILE A 115 -4.70 2.79 3.25
N VAL A 116 -5.53 3.05 2.25
CA VAL A 116 -6.60 4.05 2.29
C VAL A 116 -7.92 3.30 2.25
N LEU A 117 -8.65 3.35 3.36
CA LEU A 117 -10.02 2.86 3.46
C LEU A 117 -10.97 4.03 3.27
N THR A 118 -11.82 3.96 2.25
CA THR A 118 -12.91 4.92 2.03
C THR A 118 -14.22 4.23 2.35
N LEU A 119 -15.02 4.85 3.23
CA LEU A 119 -16.39 4.49 3.53
C LEU A 119 -17.30 5.50 2.83
N ALA A 120 -18.25 5.03 2.05
CA ALA A 120 -19.28 5.85 1.45
C ALA A 120 -20.66 5.36 1.89
N GLU A 121 -21.41 6.24 2.53
CA GLU A 121 -22.77 6.01 3.01
C GLU A 121 -23.77 6.56 1.99
N PHE A 122 -24.81 5.79 1.70
CA PHE A 122 -25.92 6.18 0.85
C PHE A 122 -27.00 6.83 1.70
N ASP A 123 -27.33 8.07 1.40
CA ASP A 123 -28.38 8.83 2.08
C ASP A 123 -29.65 8.84 1.21
N GLU A 124 -30.71 8.17 1.68
CA GLU A 124 -32.00 8.09 0.98
C GLU A 124 -32.79 9.41 0.98
N GLU A 125 -32.47 10.40 1.84
CA GLU A 125 -33.28 11.62 2.03
C GLU A 125 -33.06 12.73 0.98
N THR A 126 -32.19 12.54 -0.04
CA THR A 126 -31.84 13.60 -1.02
C THR A 126 -32.21 13.34 -2.48
N GLN A 127 -33.28 12.57 -2.75
CA GLN A 127 -33.92 12.51 -4.09
C GLN A 127 -35.13 13.45 -4.20
#